data_AF-A0A7V3IVC4-F1
#
_entry.id   AF-A0A7V3IVC4-F1
#
_cell.length_a   1.000
_cell.length_b   1.000
_cell.length_c   1.000
_cell.angle_alpha   90.00
_cell.angle_beta   90.00
_cell.angle_gamma   90.00
#
_symmetry.space_group_name_H-M   'P 1'
#
loop_
_entity.id
_entity.type
_entity.pdbx_description
1 polymer ?
#
loop_
_entity_poly.entity_id
_entity_poly.type
_entity_poly.pdbx_seq_one_letter_code
_entity_poly.pdbx_strand_id
1 'polypeptide(L)'
;MKPSKPIASAEPKPTHRLVKDIVEAGGLLERDVTDDPPNYRHLVSIINRRGMAPDDQQVILLEWLKPGSVVLRLSGVTGDWKSGPLPERISKWHPIVAELRP
;
A
#
# COMPACT_ATOMS: atom_id res chain seq x y z
N MET A 1 41.11 -23.57 -19.16
CA MET A 1 39.81 -22.89 -19.31
C MET A 1 38.76 -23.73 -18.60
N LYS A 2 38.17 -23.25 -17.50
CA LYS A 2 37.04 -23.93 -16.85
C LYS A 2 35.75 -23.41 -17.48
N PRO A 3 34.82 -24.26 -17.96
CA PRO A 3 33.60 -23.79 -18.60
C PRO A 3 32.68 -23.14 -17.56
N SER A 4 32.21 -21.93 -17.87
CA SER A 4 31.25 -21.16 -17.09
C SER A 4 29.91 -21.88 -17.06
N LYS A 5 29.46 -22.21 -15.85
CA LYS A 5 28.15 -22.82 -15.56
C LYS A 5 27.04 -21.86 -16.04
N PRO A 6 25.99 -22.34 -16.75
CA PRO A 6 24.88 -21.49 -17.16
C PRO A 6 24.21 -20.90 -15.91
N ILE A 7 24.06 -19.58 -15.90
CA ILE A 7 23.34 -18.85 -14.85
C ILE A 7 21.88 -19.28 -15.00
N ALA A 8 21.47 -20.28 -14.22
CA ALA A 8 20.06 -20.59 -14.04
C ALA A 8 19.35 -19.29 -13.69
N SER A 9 18.32 -18.94 -14.47
CA SER A 9 17.48 -17.76 -14.24
C SER A 9 17.00 -17.79 -12.80
N ALA A 10 17.68 -17.05 -11.92
CA ALA A 10 17.39 -17.04 -10.50
C ALA A 10 15.97 -16.53 -10.33
N GLU A 11 15.13 -17.25 -9.57
CA GLU A 11 13.80 -16.77 -9.25
C GLU A 11 13.89 -15.34 -8.69
N PRO A 12 13.06 -14.42 -9.17
CA PRO A 12 13.11 -13.04 -8.72
C PRO A 12 12.85 -12.99 -7.22
N LYS A 13 13.65 -12.20 -6.50
CA LYS A 13 13.47 -12.02 -5.05
C LYS A 13 12.01 -11.60 -4.77
N PRO A 14 11.42 -12.01 -3.64
CA PRO A 14 10.02 -11.73 -3.32
C PRO A 14 9.61 -10.25 -3.45
N THR A 15 10.50 -9.31 -3.12
CA THR A 15 10.24 -7.88 -3.25
C THR A 15 10.16 -7.40 -4.71
N HIS A 16 11.00 -7.92 -5.61
CA HIS A 16 10.93 -7.59 -7.02
C HIS A 16 9.69 -8.19 -7.68
N ARG A 17 9.33 -9.41 -7.28
CA ARG A 17 8.08 -10.05 -7.72
C ARG A 17 6.87 -9.23 -7.28
N LEU A 18 6.83 -8.79 -6.03
CA LEU A 18 5.71 -8.00 -5.52
C LEU A 18 5.55 -6.66 -6.25
N VAL A 19 6.64 -5.92 -6.48
CA VAL A 19 6.58 -4.67 -7.24
C VAL A 19 6.06 -4.92 -8.66
N LYS A 20 6.57 -5.96 -9.32
CA LYS A 20 6.13 -6.35 -10.66
C LYS A 20 4.62 -6.67 -10.68
N ASP A 21 4.15 -7.50 -9.75
CA ASP A 21 2.73 -7.86 -9.65
C ASP A 21 1.84 -6.62 -9.47
N ILE A 22 2.27 -5.65 -8.65
CA ILE A 22 1.50 -4.41 -8.42
C ILE A 22 1.46 -3.57 -9.70
N VAL A 23 2.58 -3.44 -10.42
CA VAL A 23 2.66 -2.69 -11.68
C VAL A 23 1.82 -3.36 -12.78
N GLU A 24 1.91 -4.69 -12.91
CA GLU A 24 1.10 -5.46 -13.87
C GLU A 24 -0.40 -5.38 -13.56
N ALA A 25 -0.78 -5.21 -12.29
CA ALA A 25 -2.15 -4.96 -11.87
C ALA A 25 -2.60 -3.49 -12.05
N GLY A 26 -1.80 -2.63 -12.70
CA GLY A 26 -2.14 -1.22 -12.93
C GLY A 26 -1.99 -0.34 -11.70
N GLY A 27 -1.14 -0.74 -10.73
CA GLY A 27 -0.85 0.03 -9.52
C GLY A 27 -1.77 -0.27 -8.33
N LEU A 28 -2.70 -1.22 -8.46
CA LEU A 28 -3.58 -1.67 -7.39
C LEU A 28 -3.69 -3.19 -7.42
N LEU A 29 -3.16 -3.87 -6.40
CA LEU A 29 -3.16 -5.32 -6.28
C LEU A 29 -3.92 -5.76 -5.03
N GLU A 30 -4.99 -6.52 -5.22
CA GLU A 30 -5.70 -7.21 -4.14
C GLU A 30 -5.21 -8.66 -4.06
N ARG A 31 -4.91 -9.13 -2.85
CA ARG A 31 -4.48 -10.51 -2.58
C ARG A 31 -5.34 -11.09 -1.48
N ASP A 32 -5.80 -12.31 -1.69
CA ASP A 32 -6.36 -13.12 -0.62
C ASP A 32 -5.23 -13.59 0.31
N VAL A 33 -5.49 -13.55 1.62
CA VAL A 33 -4.55 -13.88 2.70
C VAL A 33 -5.14 -14.91 3.67
N THR A 34 -6.14 -15.68 3.23
CA THR A 34 -6.77 -16.70 4.08
C THR A 34 -5.85 -17.89 4.37
N ASP A 35 -4.88 -18.19 3.50
CA ASP A 35 -3.90 -19.28 3.68
C ASP A 35 -2.46 -18.74 3.70
N ASP A 36 -1.78 -18.91 4.85
CA ASP A 36 -0.36 -18.59 5.15
C ASP A 36 0.22 -17.41 4.34
N PRO A 37 -0.23 -16.18 4.61
CA PRO A 37 0.12 -15.06 3.77
C PRO A 37 1.58 -14.67 3.91
N PRO A 38 2.22 -14.23 2.81
CA PRO A 38 3.51 -13.57 2.88
C PRO A 38 3.46 -12.40 3.87
N ASN A 39 4.58 -12.12 4.56
CA ASN A 39 4.68 -10.95 5.42
C ASN A 39 4.75 -9.66 4.58
N TYR A 40 3.60 -9.19 4.08
CA TYR A 40 3.48 -8.02 3.21
C TYR A 40 4.02 -6.77 3.89
N ARG A 41 3.82 -6.61 5.20
CA ARG A 41 4.38 -5.49 5.97
C ARG A 41 5.90 -5.43 5.88
N HIS A 42 6.58 -6.57 6.00
CA HIS A 42 8.04 -6.64 5.86
C HIS A 42 8.49 -6.35 4.42
N LEU A 43 7.79 -6.92 3.43
CA LEU A 43 8.09 -6.70 2.01
C LEU A 43 7.95 -5.22 1.62
N VAL A 44 6.84 -4.60 2.00
CA VAL A 44 6.55 -3.18 1.74
C VAL A 44 7.57 -2.27 2.41
N SER A 45 7.98 -2.58 3.64
CA SER A 45 9.05 -1.85 4.34
C SER A 45 10.37 -1.88 3.55
N ILE A 46 10.77 -3.05 3.03
CA ILE A 46 11.98 -3.17 2.20
C ILE A 46 11.84 -2.40 0.88
N ILE A 47 10.69 -2.54 0.20
CA ILE A 47 10.41 -1.89 -1.09
C ILE A 47 10.51 -0.38 -0.95
N ASN A 48 9.82 0.21 0.03
CA ASN A 48 9.79 1.65 0.24
C ASN A 48 11.15 2.18 0.70
N ARG A 49 11.82 1.47 1.63
CA ARG A 49 13.15 1.87 2.11
C ARG A 49 14.20 1.89 1.00
N ARG A 50 14.05 1.03 -0.01
CA ARG A 50 14.99 0.92 -1.14
C ARG A 50 14.57 1.69 -2.38
N GLY A 51 13.41 2.38 -2.35
CA GLY A 51 12.90 3.12 -3.52
C GLY A 51 12.67 2.21 -4.73
N MET A 52 12.10 1.00 -4.53
CA MET A 52 11.93 0.02 -5.60
C MET A 52 10.68 0.23 -6.46
N ALA A 53 9.73 1.04 -6.00
CA ALA A 53 8.54 1.37 -6.78
C ALA A 53 8.89 2.39 -7.89
N PRO A 54 8.19 2.33 -9.04
CA PRO A 54 8.45 3.25 -10.16
C PRO A 54 8.04 4.70 -9.81
N ASP A 55 8.49 5.65 -10.63
CA ASP A 55 7.97 7.02 -10.67
C ASP A 55 7.95 7.77 -9.32
N ASP A 56 8.96 7.56 -8.47
CA ASP A 56 9.03 8.10 -7.11
C ASP A 56 7.77 7.81 -6.28
N GLN A 57 7.19 6.62 -6.50
CA GLN A 57 6.02 6.14 -5.76
C GLN A 57 6.44 5.32 -4.54
N GLN A 58 5.50 5.11 -3.64
CA GLN A 58 5.59 4.18 -2.52
C GLN A 58 4.46 3.16 -2.62
N VAL A 59 4.70 1.99 -2.04
CA VAL A 59 3.66 0.98 -1.85
C VAL A 59 2.96 1.23 -0.51
N ILE A 60 1.65 1.40 -0.56
CA ILE A 60 0.76 1.46 0.59
C ILE A 60 0.10 0.09 0.77
N LEU A 61 0.10 -0.41 2.00
CA LEU A 61 -0.55 -1.66 2.39
C LEU A 61 -1.81 -1.36 3.21
N LEU A 62 -2.94 -1.96 2.83
CA LEU A 62 -4.23 -1.85 3.48
C LEU A 62 -4.69 -3.27 3.90
N GLU A 63 -4.60 -3.59 5.19
CA GLU A 63 -4.83 -4.95 5.72
C GLU A 63 -6.29 -5.21 6.16
N TRP A 64 -7.18 -4.21 6.07
CA TRP A 64 -8.51 -4.26 6.69
C TRP A 64 -9.64 -3.75 5.78
N LEU A 65 -9.39 -3.67 4.46
CA LEU A 65 -10.42 -3.22 3.53
C LEU A 65 -11.55 -4.27 3.36
N LYS A 66 -11.18 -5.56 3.34
CA LYS A 66 -12.11 -6.70 3.40
C LYS A 66 -11.47 -7.83 4.21
N PRO A 67 -12.25 -8.58 5.02
CA PRO A 67 -11.75 -9.72 5.76
C PRO A 67 -11.05 -10.74 4.85
N GLY A 68 -9.90 -11.25 5.25
CA GLY A 68 -9.16 -12.26 4.48
C GLY A 68 -8.45 -11.72 3.24
N SER A 69 -8.36 -10.39 3.05
CA SER A 69 -7.65 -9.79 1.92
C SER A 69 -6.74 -8.65 2.35
N VAL A 70 -5.70 -8.41 1.55
CA VAL A 70 -4.90 -7.19 1.62
C VAL A 70 -4.94 -6.47 0.28
N VAL A 71 -4.88 -5.15 0.34
CA VAL A 71 -4.76 -4.30 -0.84
C VAL A 71 -3.42 -3.56 -0.80
N LEU A 72 -2.66 -3.69 -1.88
CA LEU A 72 -1.39 -3.04 -2.12
C LEU A 72 -1.59 -2.01 -3.23
N ARG A 73 -1.19 -0.76 -2.99
CA ARG A 73 -1.39 0.33 -3.95
C ARG A 73 -0.11 1.14 -4.13
N LEU A 74 0.20 1.50 -5.38
CA LEU A 74 1.17 2.54 -5.67
C LEU A 74 0.56 3.92 -5.42
N SER A 75 1.28 4.73 -4.66
CA SER A 75 0.94 6.11 -4.41
C SER A 75 2.15 6.98 -4.67
N GLY A 76 1.96 8.11 -5.35
CA GLY A 76 2.99 9.14 -5.42
C GLY A 76 3.44 9.56 -4.02
N VAL A 77 4.73 9.83 -3.85
CA VAL A 77 5.30 10.39 -2.61
C VAL A 77 4.81 11.82 -2.35
N THR A 78 4.23 12.48 -3.35
CA THR A 78 3.51 13.75 -3.19
C THR A 78 2.30 13.54 -2.28
N GLY A 79 2.46 13.98 -1.03
CA GLY A 79 1.47 13.92 0.04
C GLY A 79 0.23 14.76 -0.27
N ASP A 80 -0.68 14.21 -1.04
CA ASP A 80 -2.00 14.80 -1.27
C ASP A 80 -2.94 14.58 -0.08
N TRP A 81 -2.51 13.85 0.96
CA TRP A 81 -3.16 13.94 2.26
C TRP A 81 -2.91 15.32 2.86
N LYS A 82 -3.80 16.25 2.53
CA LYS A 82 -3.99 17.50 3.24
C LYS A 82 -5.17 17.31 4.18
N SER A 83 -4.94 17.29 5.48
CA SER A 83 -6.01 17.58 6.42
C SER A 83 -6.43 19.03 6.17
N GLY A 84 -7.68 19.24 5.77
CA GLY A 84 -8.27 20.58 5.83
C GLY A 84 -8.21 21.12 7.26
N PRO A 85 -8.39 22.44 7.46
CA PRO A 85 -8.54 22.98 8.80
C PRO A 85 -9.65 22.21 9.53
N LEU A 86 -9.39 21.84 10.80
CA LEU A 86 -10.42 21.21 11.61
C LEU A 86 -11.65 22.12 11.63
N PRO A 87 -12.87 21.59 11.40
CA PRO A 87 -14.06 22.40 11.53
C PRO A 87 -14.14 22.97 12.94
N GLU A 88 -14.63 24.20 13.04
CA GLU A 88 -14.80 24.86 14.33
C GLU A 88 -15.70 24.01 15.22
N ARG A 89 -15.29 23.83 16.49
CA ARG A 89 -16.03 22.98 17.41
C ARG A 89 -17.35 23.62 17.77
N ILE A 90 -18.43 23.16 17.14
CA ILE A 90 -19.80 23.60 17.43
C ILE A 90 -20.23 23.05 18.80
N SER A 91 -20.61 23.95 19.72
CA SER A 91 -21.12 23.53 21.04
C SER A 91 -22.51 22.90 20.94
N LYS A 92 -22.86 22.04 21.90
CA LYS A 92 -24.22 21.44 22.00
C LYS A 92 -25.36 22.47 22.17
N TRP A 93 -25.02 23.72 22.47
CA TRP A 93 -25.93 24.86 22.64
C TRP A 93 -25.98 25.77 21.41
N HIS A 94 -25.23 25.46 20.35
CA HIS A 94 -25.26 26.23 19.12
C HIS A 94 -26.66 26.12 18.47
N PRO A 95 -27.21 27.20 17.90
CA PRO A 95 -28.55 27.21 17.31
C PRO A 95 -28.78 26.10 16.28
N ILE A 96 -27.77 25.82 15.43
CA ILE A 96 -27.82 24.72 14.45
C ILE A 96 -28.01 23.34 15.09
N VAL A 97 -27.55 23.14 16.34
CA VAL A 97 -27.75 21.88 17.08
C VAL A 97 -29.16 21.83 17.67
N ALA A 98 -29.80 22.97 17.93
CA ALA A 98 -31.19 23.00 18.38
C ALA A 98 -32.15 22.59 17.25
N GLU A 99 -31.84 22.94 16.00
CA GLU A 99 -32.60 22.54 14.80
C GLU A 99 -32.46 21.04 14.47
N LEU A 100 -31.42 20.38 15.01
CA LEU A 100 -31.15 18.95 14.81
C LEU A 100 -31.70 18.06 15.95
N ARG A 101 -32.33 18.64 16.97
CA ARG A 101 -33.03 17.87 18.00
C ARG A 101 -34.43 17.51 17.49
N PRO A 102 -34.84 16.22 17.54
CA PRO A 102 -36.16 15.79 17.12
C PRO A 102 -37.29 16.35 17.99
#